data_AF-A0A2V5PI54-F1
#
_entry.id   AF-A0A2V5PI54-F1
#
_cell.length_a   1.000
_cell.length_b   1.000
_cell.length_c   1.000
_cell.angle_alpha   90.00
_cell.angle_beta   90.00
_cell.angle_gamma   90.00
#
_symmetry.space_group_name_H-M   'P 1'
#
loop_
_entity.id
_entity.type
_entity.pdbx_description
1 polymer ?
#
loop_
_entity_poly.entity_id
_entity_poly.type
_entity_poly.pdbx_seq_one_letter_code
_entity_poly.pdbx_strand_id
1 'polypeptide(L)' 'MAAISKEFAPLRVDCFGGLMFEHGYGVTGSKFGWEIDHRKAVAKGGGDDLQNLQPLQWANNLTKADT' A
#
# COMPACT_ATOMS: atom_id res chain seq x y z
N MET A 1 -24.64 -8.23 9.07
CA MET A 1 -23.19 -8.08 8.85
C MET A 1 -22.73 -9.26 8.01
N ALA A 2 -22.21 -9.04 6.80
CA ALA A 2 -21.77 -10.13 5.93
C ALA A 2 -20.55 -10.82 6.55
N ALA A 3 -20.58 -12.15 6.64
CA ALA A 3 -19.41 -12.91 7.08
C ALA A 3 -18.32 -12.78 6.01
N ILE A 4 -17.16 -12.32 6.42
CA ILE A 4 -15.96 -12.30 5.58
C ILE A 4 -15.64 -13.76 5.23
N SER A 5 -15.69 -14.11 3.95
CA SER A 5 -15.36 -15.47 3.53
C SER A 5 -13.87 -15.71 3.84
N LYS A 6 -13.57 -16.82 4.53
CA LYS A 6 -12.17 -17.25 4.77
C LYS A 6 -11.46 -17.70 3.48
N GLU A 7 -12.21 -17.90 2.41
CA GLU A 7 -11.75 -18.49 1.16
C GLU A 7 -11.12 -17.46 0.22
N PHE A 8 -11.46 -16.18 0.39
CA PHE A 8 -10.85 -15.08 -0.34
C PHE A 8 -10.27 -14.09 0.65
N ALA A 9 -8.94 -14.06 0.77
CA ALA A 9 -8.29 -13.04 1.59
C ALA A 9 -8.70 -11.64 1.08
N PRO A 10 -9.11 -10.73 1.97
CA PRO A 10 -9.73 -9.47 1.58
C PRO A 10 -8.72 -8.60 0.82
N LEU A 11 -9.13 -8.13 -0.36
CA LEU A 11 -8.41 -7.08 -1.07
C LEU A 11 -8.62 -5.75 -0.34
N ARG A 12 -7.55 -4.98 -0.22
CA ARG A 12 -7.55 -3.58 0.24
C ARG A 12 -7.36 -2.66 -0.94
N VAL A 13 -7.76 -1.40 -0.79
CA VAL A 13 -7.56 -0.36 -1.80
C VAL A 13 -6.67 0.71 -1.17
N ASP A 14 -5.63 1.14 -1.89
CA ASP A 14 -4.77 2.24 -1.45
C ASP A 14 -5.45 3.62 -1.66
N CYS A 15 -4.77 4.70 -1.28
CA CYS A 15 -5.32 6.05 -1.44
C CYS A 15 -5.42 6.54 -2.90
N PHE A 16 -4.84 5.80 -3.85
CA PHE A 16 -4.87 6.08 -5.29
C PHE A 16 -5.79 5.13 -6.06
N GLY A 17 -6.51 4.22 -5.39
CA GLY A 17 -7.42 3.26 -6.00
C GLY A 17 -6.77 1.93 -6.43
N GLY A 18 -5.49 1.71 -6.11
CA GLY A 18 -4.77 0.48 -6.39
C GLY A 18 -5.23 -0.67 -5.47
N LEU A 19 -5.48 -1.84 -6.05
CA LEU A 19 -5.84 -3.04 -5.29
C LEU A 19 -4.59 -3.68 -4.68
N MET A 20 -4.72 -4.10 -3.42
CA MET A 20 -3.65 -4.70 -2.63
C MET A 20 -4.15 -6.00 -2.00
N PHE A 21 -3.39 -7.06 -2.23
CA PHE A 21 -3.60 -8.34 -1.58
C PHE A 21 -2.72 -8.42 -0.34
N GLU A 22 -3.28 -8.81 0.81
CA GLU A 22 -2.57 -8.86 2.09
C GLU A 22 -1.20 -9.57 1.99
N HIS A 23 -1.14 -10.71 1.31
CA HIS A 23 0.09 -11.50 1.14
C HIS A 23 0.96 -11.05 -0.04
N GLY A 24 0.58 -9.97 -0.74
CA GLY A 24 1.33 -9.36 -1.85
C GLY A 24 2.39 -8.35 -1.39
N TYR A 25 2.75 -8.34 -0.11
CA TYR A 25 3.76 -7.42 0.43
C TYR A 25 5.12 -7.63 -0.26
N GLY A 26 5.70 -6.54 -0.79
CA GLY A 26 7.00 -6.55 -1.49
C GLY A 26 6.97 -7.16 -2.89
N VAL A 27 5.79 -7.46 -3.45
CA VAL A 27 5.68 -8.09 -4.77
C VAL A 27 5.49 -7.02 -5.85
N THR A 28 6.57 -6.63 -6.53
CA THR A 28 6.52 -5.60 -7.58
C THR A 28 6.14 -6.13 -8.98
N GLY A 29 5.90 -7.43 -9.11
CA GLY A 29 5.49 -8.07 -10.38
C GLY A 29 3.99 -8.39 -10.48
N SER A 30 3.20 -8.09 -9.44
CA SER A 30 1.79 -8.47 -9.35
C SER A 30 0.89 -7.25 -9.37
N LYS A 31 -0.28 -7.33 -10.03
CA LYS A 31 -1.31 -6.27 -9.96
C LYS A 31 -1.78 -5.97 -8.53
N PHE A 32 -1.58 -6.90 -7.60
CA PHE A 32 -2.06 -6.80 -6.23
C PHE A 32 -0.93 -6.62 -5.20
N GLY A 33 0.30 -6.43 -5.66
CA GLY A 33 1.42 -6.22 -4.75
C GLY A 33 1.43 -4.83 -4.14
N TRP A 34 2.02 -4.71 -2.96
CA TRP A 34 2.03 -3.46 -2.21
C TRP A 34 3.25 -3.36 -1.31
N GLU A 35 3.58 -2.14 -0.92
CA GLU A 35 4.71 -1.80 -0.07
C GLU A 35 4.29 -0.75 0.98
N ILE A 36 5.12 -0.53 2.00
CA ILE A 36 4.92 0.54 2.97
C ILE A 36 5.71 1.76 2.51
N ASP A 37 5.04 2.92 2.49
CA ASP A 37 5.64 4.19 2.08
C ASP A 37 5.23 5.35 3.02
N HIS A 38 6.01 6.43 3.02
CA HIS A 38 5.77 7.62 3.84
C HIS A 38 4.77 8.57 3.18
N ARG A 39 3.64 8.87 3.82
CA ARG A 39 2.70 9.93 3.42
C ARG A 39 3.40 11.26 3.19
N LYS A 40 4.25 11.66 4.14
CA LYS A 40 5.13 12.82 4.07
C LYS A 40 6.57 12.32 3.97
N ALA A 41 7.23 12.65 2.87
CA ALA A 41 8.63 12.26 2.64
C ALA A 41 9.55 12.75 3.77
N VAL A 42 10.58 11.97 4.09
CA VAL A 42 11.61 12.32 5.08
C VAL A 42 12.28 13.66 4.74
N ALA A 43 12.55 13.91 3.46
CA ALA A 43 13.11 15.17 2.97
C ALA A 43 12.24 16.40 3.27
N LYS A 44 10.93 16.23 3.50
CA LYS A 44 9.98 17.31 3.87
C LYS A 44 9.72 17.35 5.38
N GLY A 45 10.51 16.63 6.19
CA GLY A 45 10.33 16.50 7.64
C GLY A 45 9.19 15.55 8.00
N GLY A 46 9.03 14.45 7.28
CA GLY A 46 8.26 13.29 7.72
C GLY A 46 9.14 12.32 8.51
N GLY A 47 8.58 11.66 9.52
CA GLY A 47 9.27 10.65 10.33
C GLY A 47 8.74 9.24 10.08
N ASP A 48 9.30 8.26 10.77
CA ASP A 48 8.88 6.84 10.70
C ASP A 48 7.71 6.52 11.65
N ASP A 49 7.02 7.55 12.14
CA ASP A 49 5.83 7.37 12.96
C ASP A 49 4.77 6.59 12.18
N LEU A 50 4.09 5.66 12.85
CA LEU A 50 3.02 4.85 12.22
C LEU A 50 1.93 5.69 11.54
N GLN A 51 1.73 6.94 11.99
CA GLN A 51 0.78 7.88 11.40
C GLN A 51 1.23 8.41 10.03
N ASN A 52 2.54 8.41 9.77
CA ASN A 52 3.16 8.82 8.52
C ASN A 52 3.37 7.64 7.56
N LEU A 53 3.30 6.39 8.03
CA LEU A 53 3.42 5.21 7.18
C LEU A 53 2.06 4.79 6.61
N GLN A 54 2.04 4.36 5.35
CA GLN A 54 0.84 3.83 4.71
C GLN A 54 1.17 2.67 3.76
N PRO A 55 0.28 1.67 3.65
CA PRO A 55 0.37 0.69 2.59
C PRO A 55 -0.02 1.35 1.25
N LEU A 56 0.78 1.11 0.22
CA LEU A 56 0.57 1.64 -1.12
C LEU A 56 0.80 0.54 -2.16
N GLN A 57 0.02 0.52 -3.22
CA GLN A 57 0.25 -0.39 -4.33
C GLN A 57 1.62 -0.06 -4.96
N TRP A 58 2.43 -1.07 -5.28
CA TRP A 58 3.86 -0.86 -5.62
C TRP A 58 4.09 0.06 -6.82
N ALA A 59 3.21 0.04 -7.83
CA ALA A 59 3.33 0.89 -9.02
C ALA A 59 2.93 2.34 -8.71
N ASN A 60 1.94 2.52 -7.84
CA ASN A 60 1.61 3.84 -7.30
C ASN A 60 2.76 4.39 -6.45
N ASN A 61 3.47 3.52 -5.71
CA ASN A 61 4.62 3.90 -4.90
C ASN A 61 5.76 4.42 -5.79
N LEU A 62 6.08 3.68 -6.87
CA LEU A 62 7.07 4.12 -7.87
C LEU A 62 6.69 5.46 -8.49
N THR A 63 5.44 5.63 -8.90
CA THR A 63 4.96 6.88 -9.52
C THR A 63 5.09 8.07 -8.56
N LYS A 64 4.88 7.84 -7.27
CA LYS A 64 5.02 8.87 -6.24
C LYS A 64 6.48 9.26 -5.98
N ALA A 65 7.42 8.31 -6.07
CA ALA A 65 8.83 8.58 -5.88
C ALA A 65 9.41 9.54 -6.95
N ASP A 66 8.79 9.59 -8.13
CA ASP A 66 9.19 10.45 -9.25
C ASP A 66 8.65 11.90 -9.18
N THR A 67 7.97 12.32 -8.09
CA THR A 67 7.37 13.67 -7.92
C THR A 67 7.66 14.35 -6.58
#